data_AF-A0A848ZJU6-F1
#
_entry.id   AF-A0A848ZJU6-F1
#
_cell.length_a   1.000
_cell.length_b   1.000
_cell.length_c   1.000
_cell.angle_alpha   90.00
_cell.angle_beta   90.00
_cell.angle_gamma   90.00
#
_symmetry.space_group_name_H-M   'P 1'
#
loop_
_entity.id
_entity.type
_entity.pdbx_description
1 polymer ?
#
loop_
_entity_poly.entity_id
_entity_poly.type
_entity_poly.pdbx_seq_one_letter_code
_entity_poly.pdbx_strand_id
1 'polypeptide(L)'
;MEFSLAEKMALVKAIDEVIYVDGKVDTEEMAFMTQLMDTLNFDRMLVEEARKIRAKDCLSTLKGMTYEKKQALSELLNEMANVDGEFNKNEYRLIFNILHEVGIGPDF
;
A
#
# COMPACT_ATOMS: atom_id res chain seq x y z
N MET A 1 -7.50 14.50 -6.60
CA MET A 1 -7.63 13.18 -7.24
C MET A 1 -8.52 12.30 -6.38
N GLU A 2 -9.43 11.50 -6.97
CA GLU A 2 -10.28 10.56 -6.22
C GLU A 2 -9.99 9.10 -6.60
N PHE A 3 -9.84 8.25 -5.59
CA PHE A 3 -9.74 6.80 -5.75
C PHE A 3 -11.14 6.17 -5.69
N SER A 4 -11.42 5.28 -6.64
CA SER A 4 -12.57 4.38 -6.58
C SER A 4 -12.45 3.42 -5.41
N LEU A 5 -13.57 2.78 -5.03
CA LEU A 5 -13.58 1.78 -3.96
C LEU A 5 -12.57 0.65 -4.22
N ALA A 6 -12.49 0.15 -5.45
CA ALA A 6 -11.55 -0.91 -5.81
C ALA A 6 -10.09 -0.44 -5.66
N GLU A 7 -9.77 0.78 -6.10
CA GLU A 7 -8.43 1.35 -5.94
C GLU A 7 -8.09 1.56 -4.45
N LYS A 8 -9.03 2.07 -3.65
CA LYS A 8 -8.84 2.20 -2.19
C LYS A 8 -8.55 0.85 -1.55
N MET A 9 -9.33 -0.19 -1.86
CA MET A 9 -9.08 -1.54 -1.34
C MET A 9 -7.72 -2.09 -1.78
N ALA A 10 -7.29 -1.81 -3.00
CA ALA A 10 -5.99 -2.23 -3.49
C ALA A 10 -4.83 -1.50 -2.79
N LEU A 11 -4.95 -0.18 -2.56
CA LEU A 11 -3.98 0.60 -1.77
C LEU A 11 -3.84 0.04 -0.35
N VAL A 12 -4.97 -0.19 0.31
CA VAL A 12 -5.01 -0.72 1.68
C VAL A 12 -4.43 -2.13 1.74
N LYS A 13 -4.77 -3.02 0.79
CA LYS A 13 -4.16 -4.35 0.71
C LYS A 13 -2.65 -4.26 0.56
N ALA A 14 -2.15 -3.40 -0.34
CA ALA A 14 -0.73 -3.28 -0.58
C ALA A 14 0.02 -2.84 0.68
N ILE A 15 -0.49 -1.82 1.37
CA ILE A 15 0.11 -1.31 2.61
C ILE A 15 0.01 -2.35 3.73
N ASP A 16 -1.13 -3.01 3.90
CA ASP A 16 -1.31 -4.10 4.87
C ASP A 16 -0.38 -5.29 4.58
N GLU A 17 -0.15 -5.66 3.31
CA GLU A 17 0.82 -6.70 2.98
C GLU A 17 2.26 -6.31 3.33
N VAL A 18 2.62 -5.03 3.17
CA VAL A 18 3.93 -4.53 3.58
C VAL A 18 4.07 -4.58 5.09
N ILE A 19 3.10 -4.06 5.85
CA ILE A 19 3.14 -4.05 7.33
C ILE A 19 3.33 -5.48 7.89
N TYR A 20 2.65 -6.47 7.32
CA TYR A 20 2.66 -7.82 7.87
C TYR A 20 3.71 -8.75 7.24
N VAL A 21 4.59 -8.26 6.35
CA VAL A 21 5.47 -9.13 5.54
C VAL A 21 6.54 -9.85 6.39
N ASP A 22 6.98 -9.24 7.48
CA ASP A 22 8.00 -9.81 8.37
C ASP A 22 7.38 -10.52 9.60
N GLY A 23 6.06 -10.43 9.75
CA GLY A 23 5.28 -11.01 10.85
C GLY A 23 5.38 -10.25 12.18
N LYS A 24 6.01 -9.07 12.18
CA LYS A 24 6.01 -8.11 13.29
C LYS A 24 5.23 -6.89 12.87
N VAL A 25 4.55 -6.27 13.81
CA VAL A 25 3.85 -5.02 13.57
C VAL A 25 4.20 -4.10 14.72
N ASP A 26 4.78 -2.94 14.43
CA ASP A 26 5.11 -1.94 15.43
C ASP A 26 3.98 -0.90 15.63
N THR A 27 4.17 0.01 16.58
CA THR A 27 3.11 0.97 16.94
C THR A 27 2.96 2.02 15.84
N GLU A 28 4.06 2.33 15.17
CA GLU A 28 4.21 3.36 14.18
C GLU A 28 3.56 2.95 12.85
N GLU A 29 3.68 1.68 12.44
CA GLU A 29 2.97 1.09 11.30
C GLU A 29 1.45 1.07 11.50
N MET A 30 0.99 0.76 12.71
CA MET A 30 -0.43 0.82 13.06
C MET A 30 -0.95 2.26 13.06
N ALA A 31 -0.14 3.21 13.52
CA ALA A 31 -0.47 4.63 13.44
C ALA A 31 -0.57 5.10 11.99
N PHE A 32 0.35 4.66 11.12
CA PHE A 32 0.31 4.95 9.69
C PHE A 32 -0.97 4.42 9.03
N MET A 33 -1.33 3.14 9.27
CA MET A 33 -2.59 2.58 8.75
C MET A 33 -3.81 3.37 9.22
N THR A 34 -3.81 3.82 10.49
CA THR A 34 -4.90 4.64 11.04
C THR A 34 -4.99 6.01 10.35
N GLN A 35 -3.86 6.67 10.09
CA GLN A 35 -3.83 7.94 9.35
C GLN A 35 -4.28 7.78 7.89
N LEU A 36 -3.92 6.65 7.26
CA LEU A 36 -4.35 6.32 5.91
C LEU A 36 -5.87 6.12 5.84
N MET A 37 -6.45 5.43 6.83
CA MET A 37 -7.90 5.25 6.98
C MET A 37 -8.63 6.60 6.97
N ASP A 38 -8.15 7.55 7.78
CA ASP A 38 -8.72 8.90 7.85
C ASP A 38 -8.55 9.65 6.53
N THR A 39 -7.36 9.58 5.92
CA THR A 39 -7.02 10.30 4.68
C THR A 39 -7.84 9.84 3.49
N LEU A 40 -8.03 8.54 3.33
CA LEU A 40 -8.79 7.95 2.23
C LEU A 40 -10.28 7.74 2.60
N ASN A 41 -10.68 8.15 3.82
CA ASN A 41 -12.02 8.04 4.37
C ASN A 41 -12.60 6.62 4.25
N PHE A 42 -11.89 5.64 4.82
CA PHE A 42 -12.34 4.26 4.92
C PHE A 42 -12.27 3.74 6.36
N ASP A 43 -13.12 2.77 6.66
CA ASP A 43 -13.21 2.18 7.98
C ASP A 43 -12.45 0.85 8.08
N ARG A 44 -12.43 0.29 9.28
CA ARG A 44 -11.79 -1.00 9.55
C ARG A 44 -12.43 -2.15 8.75
N MET A 45 -13.73 -2.05 8.41
CA MET A 45 -14.39 -3.07 7.62
C MET A 45 -13.75 -3.17 6.24
N LEU A 46 -13.42 -2.03 5.62
CA LEU A 46 -12.72 -2.01 4.35
C LEU A 46 -11.33 -2.66 4.43
N VAL A 47 -10.60 -2.50 5.54
CA VAL A 47 -9.31 -3.19 5.77
C VAL A 47 -9.49 -4.70 5.78
N GLU A 48 -10.48 -5.20 6.54
CA GLU A 48 -10.77 -6.63 6.61
C GLU A 48 -11.26 -7.20 5.26
N GLU A 49 -12.01 -6.43 4.47
CA GLU A 49 -12.39 -6.83 3.12
C GLU A 49 -11.20 -6.79 2.14
N ALA A 50 -10.33 -5.79 2.26
CA ALA A 50 -9.13 -5.69 1.44
C ALA A 50 -8.25 -6.93 1.64
N ARG A 51 -8.06 -7.39 2.88
CA ARG A 51 -7.29 -8.63 3.19
C ARG A 51 -7.77 -9.88 2.46
N LYS A 52 -9.05 -9.95 2.09
CA LYS A 52 -9.65 -11.08 1.37
C LYS A 52 -9.37 -11.04 -0.13
N ILE A 53 -8.94 -9.89 -0.67
CA ILE A 53 -8.57 -9.74 -2.08
C ILE A 53 -7.29 -10.53 -2.35
N ARG A 54 -7.28 -11.28 -3.46
CA ARG A 54 -6.07 -11.97 -3.91
C ARG A 54 -5.02 -10.96 -4.36
N ALA A 55 -3.76 -11.17 -3.99
CA ALA A 55 -2.66 -10.29 -4.38
C ALA A 55 -2.61 -10.00 -5.89
N LYS A 56 -2.92 -11.00 -6.74
CA LYS A 56 -3.00 -10.82 -8.19
C LYS A 56 -4.08 -9.81 -8.62
N ASP A 57 -5.24 -9.86 -8.00
CA ASP A 57 -6.37 -8.98 -8.32
C ASP A 57 -6.06 -7.55 -7.84
N CYS A 58 -5.47 -7.43 -6.64
CA CYS A 58 -4.93 -6.18 -6.12
C CYS A 58 -3.93 -5.54 -7.11
N LEU A 59 -2.90 -6.29 -7.52
CA LEU A 59 -1.90 -5.81 -8.49
C LEU A 59 -2.53 -5.42 -9.83
N SER A 60 -3.53 -6.14 -10.30
CA SER A 60 -4.26 -5.79 -11.52
C SER A 60 -4.98 -4.45 -11.39
N THR A 61 -5.60 -4.18 -10.23
CA THR A 61 -6.22 -2.89 -9.94
C THR A 61 -5.18 -1.78 -9.90
N LEU A 62 -4.06 -1.98 -9.20
CA LEU A 62 -3.01 -0.97 -9.09
C LEU A 62 -2.36 -0.66 -10.46
N LYS A 63 -2.14 -1.68 -11.30
CA LYS A 63 -1.64 -1.53 -12.68
C LYS A 63 -2.60 -0.73 -13.56
N GLY A 64 -3.90 -0.84 -13.33
CA GLY A 64 -4.94 -0.14 -14.08
C GLY A 64 -5.16 1.33 -13.68
N MET A 65 -4.51 1.80 -12.62
CA MET A 65 -4.61 3.19 -12.17
C MET A 65 -3.97 4.17 -13.17
N THR A 66 -4.40 5.43 -13.12
CA THR A 66 -3.72 6.51 -13.86
C THR A 66 -2.31 6.73 -13.32
N TYR A 67 -1.42 7.33 -14.11
CA TYR A 67 -0.05 7.61 -13.67
C TYR A 67 -0.01 8.45 -12.38
N GLU A 68 -0.85 9.50 -12.28
CA GLU A 68 -0.99 10.34 -11.08
C GLU A 68 -1.35 9.51 -9.83
N LYS A 69 -2.29 8.56 -9.96
CA LYS A 69 -2.68 7.65 -8.88
C LYS A 69 -1.57 6.71 -8.47
N LYS A 70 -0.80 6.21 -9.45
CA LYS A 70 0.37 5.37 -9.17
C LYS A 70 1.45 6.18 -8.46
N GLN A 71 1.69 7.43 -8.85
CA GLN A 71 2.64 8.31 -8.15
C GLN A 71 2.25 8.48 -6.68
N ALA A 72 0.97 8.72 -6.40
CA ALA A 72 0.48 8.77 -5.01
C ALA A 72 0.66 7.44 -4.27
N LEU A 73 0.47 6.28 -4.91
CA LEU A 73 0.83 4.98 -4.30
C LEU A 73 2.33 4.93 -3.95
N SER A 74 3.20 5.43 -4.83
CA SER A 74 4.64 5.46 -4.58
C SER A 74 5.00 6.36 -3.41
N GLU A 75 4.34 7.51 -3.29
CA GLU A 75 4.52 8.42 -2.16
C GLU A 75 4.05 7.76 -0.86
N LEU A 76 2.86 7.14 -0.85
CA LEU A 76 2.33 6.44 0.33
C LEU A 76 3.23 5.29 0.79
N LEU A 77 3.72 4.46 -0.13
CA LEU A 77 4.63 3.36 0.22
C LEU A 77 5.97 3.89 0.73
N ASN A 78 6.47 5.00 0.15
CA ASN A 78 7.69 5.63 0.62
C ASN A 78 7.51 6.28 1.99
N GLU A 79 6.39 6.96 2.25
CA GLU A 79 6.06 7.51 3.57
C GLU A 79 6.03 6.40 4.62
N MET A 80 5.34 5.28 4.33
CA MET A 80 5.32 4.10 5.19
C MET A 80 6.74 3.59 5.50
N ALA A 81 7.61 3.51 4.50
CA ALA A 81 8.98 3.04 4.67
C ALA A 81 9.89 3.97 5.50
N ASN A 82 9.51 5.24 5.63
CA ASN A 82 10.24 6.26 6.39
C ASN A 82 9.60 6.58 7.74
N VAL A 83 8.56 5.85 8.14
CA VAL A 83 8.06 5.89 9.52
C VAL A 83 9.21 5.44 10.44
N ASP A 84 9.47 6.16 11.54
CA ASP A 84 10.64 6.04 12.44
C ASP A 84 10.94 4.63 13.02
N GLY A 85 10.18 3.60 12.63
CA GLY A 85 10.43 2.18 12.89
C GLY A 85 11.55 1.61 12.02
N GLU A 86 12.21 0.54 12.49
CA GLU A 86 13.27 -0.15 11.75
C GLU A 86 12.69 -0.87 10.52
N PHE A 87 12.48 -0.13 9.43
CA PHE A 87 12.00 -0.72 8.18
C PHE A 87 13.01 -1.76 7.68
N ASN A 88 12.57 -3.01 7.56
CA ASN A 88 13.44 -4.13 7.29
C ASN A 88 13.56 -4.43 5.78
N LYS A 89 14.52 -5.28 5.44
CA LYS A 89 14.81 -5.62 4.03
C LYS A 89 13.65 -6.27 3.29
N ASN A 90 12.75 -6.98 3.97
CA ASN A 90 11.62 -7.66 3.33
C ASN A 90 10.53 -6.66 2.94
N GLU A 91 10.26 -5.66 3.78
CA GLU A 91 9.31 -4.58 3.49
C GLU A 91 9.80 -3.73 2.32
N TYR A 92 11.07 -3.30 2.34
CA TYR A 92 11.68 -2.60 1.20
C TYR A 92 11.59 -3.41 -0.10
N ARG A 93 11.85 -4.72 -0.03
CA ARG A 93 11.76 -5.60 -1.20
C ARG A 93 10.34 -5.69 -1.72
N LEU A 94 9.35 -5.78 -0.82
CA LEU A 94 7.95 -5.86 -1.23
C LEU A 94 7.47 -4.55 -1.86
N ILE A 95 7.82 -3.40 -1.28
CA ILE A 95 7.56 -2.08 -1.87
C ILE A 95 8.16 -2.00 -3.27
N PHE A 96 9.45 -2.32 -3.41
CA PHE A 96 10.12 -2.28 -4.71
C PHE A 96 9.41 -3.17 -5.75
N ASN A 97 9.03 -4.39 -5.36
CA ASN A 97 8.30 -5.30 -6.25
C ASN A 97 6.94 -4.73 -6.65
N ILE A 98 6.19 -4.14 -5.72
CA ILE A 98 4.89 -3.51 -6.02
C ILE A 98 5.09 -2.37 -7.01
N LEU A 99 6.03 -1.45 -6.76
CA LEU A 99 6.33 -0.31 -7.63
C LEU A 99 6.75 -0.74 -9.02
N HIS A 100 7.68 -1.69 -9.11
CA HIS A 100 8.11 -2.27 -10.38
C HIS A 100 6.93 -2.87 -11.17
N GLU A 101 6.10 -3.69 -10.51
CA GLU A 101 4.94 -4.31 -11.14
C GLU A 101 3.92 -3.29 -11.63
N VAL A 102 3.65 -2.21 -10.88
CA VAL A 102 2.67 -1.19 -11.32
C VAL A 102 3.23 -0.24 -12.39
N GLY A 103 4.53 -0.33 -12.68
CA GLY A 103 5.20 0.50 -13.65
C GLY A 103 5.62 1.85 -13.08
N ILE A 104 6.22 1.85 -11.89
CA ILE A 104 6.91 3.00 -11.29
C ILE A 104 8.33 2.58 -10.95
N GLY A 105 9.31 3.28 -11.53
CA GLY A 105 10.74 3.04 -11.34
C GLY A 105 11.56 3.62 -12.50
N PRO A 106 12.89 3.73 -12.37
CA PRO A 106 13.76 4.38 -13.35
C PRO A 106 13.98 3.63 -14.67
N ASP A 107 13.18 2.63 -15.02
CA ASP A 107 13.31 1.91 -16.30
C ASP A 107 12.01 1.95 -17.11
N PHE A 108 11.87 2.99 -17.93
CA PHE A 108 11.02 3.07 -19.13
C PHE A 108 11.80 3.70 -20.28
#